data_AF-A0A4V6DC89-F1
#
_entry.id   AF-A0A4V6DC89-F1
#
_cell.length_a   1.000
_cell.length_b   1.000
_cell.length_c   1.000
_cell.angle_alpha   90.00
_cell.angle_beta   90.00
_cell.angle_gamma   90.00
#
_symmetry.space_group_name_H-M   'P 1'
#
loop_
_entity.id
_entity.type
_entity.pdbx_description
1 polymer ?
#
loop_
_entity_poly.entity_id
_entity_poly.type
_entity_poly.pdbx_seq_one_letter_code
_entity_poly.pdbx_strand_id
1 'polypeptide(L)'
;MIPSIKRPATSGAGTGAGSELPSPIPNRREQRRSVDLGSSMRGRRTSSSLHDEINTLQVENESMHDKLHLAEERSEDGDAKSMQMEREASDIGDAVETETILISRKDAALQQRKIAMRIASRRSSSASCDEIATLKSEAKAANNAVTSVSRRVKSAKSELGSLQATANRMILSQEEMEEVVLKRCWLARYWTLCSKLGIHSDIAEEKQEYWSSFAPLALEAVLSIGQKARDGTLSDNTEMDSRSKMSDVNDISSDGNIESMLSVEKGLRELASLKVEDAIMLALAENRHIKPLSGQASEGRSPSESLELSAEEREDVLFKQAWLTYYWRRAKNHDIEEDIADERLHFWIEQSKHPVTTTDVIEVERGLHELKKLGIESQLWDATRRALNDDLSNHGSPTGSEA
;
A
#
# COMPACT_ATOMS: atom_id res chain seq x y z
N MET A 1 -14.40 32.64 -64.04
CA MET A 1 -14.68 32.69 -65.50
C MET A 1 -14.96 31.28 -66.00
N ILE A 2 -16.02 31.10 -66.79
CA ILE A 2 -16.22 29.91 -67.63
C ILE A 2 -15.65 30.25 -69.02
N PRO A 3 -14.97 29.32 -69.72
CA PRO A 3 -15.52 28.73 -70.96
C PRO A 3 -15.26 27.21 -71.02
N SER A 4 -16.23 26.36 -71.33
CA SER A 4 -16.87 26.09 -72.63
C SER A 4 -16.05 25.28 -73.65
N ILE A 5 -16.31 23.97 -73.66
CA ILE A 5 -16.56 23.09 -74.81
C ILE A 5 -15.46 22.94 -75.89
N LYS A 6 -14.93 21.70 -76.03
CA LYS A 6 -14.81 20.99 -77.33
C LYS A 6 -14.62 19.47 -77.18
N ARG A 7 -15.54 18.70 -77.77
CA ARG A 7 -15.33 17.38 -78.40
C ARG A 7 -14.84 17.61 -79.86
N PRO A 8 -14.48 16.62 -80.71
CA PRO A 8 -14.65 15.15 -80.65
C PRO A 8 -13.27 14.42 -80.71
N ALA A 9 -12.97 13.26 -81.30
CA ALA A 9 -13.68 12.35 -82.23
C ALA A 9 -13.02 10.94 -82.35
N THR A 10 -13.77 9.96 -82.93
CA THR A 10 -13.32 8.84 -83.81
C THR A 10 -12.28 7.80 -83.31
N SER A 11 -12.29 6.51 -83.70
CA SER A 11 -13.21 5.72 -84.57
C SER A 11 -12.85 4.23 -84.61
N GLY A 12 -13.86 3.36 -84.79
CA GLY A 12 -13.78 2.11 -85.59
C GLY A 12 -13.07 0.87 -84.98
N ALA A 13 -13.26 -0.34 -85.48
CA ALA A 13 -14.20 -0.85 -86.51
C ALA A 13 -14.29 -2.40 -86.46
N GLY A 14 -15.26 -3.00 -87.18
CA GLY A 14 -15.30 -4.45 -87.47
C GLY A 14 -16.72 -5.07 -87.44
N THR A 15 -17.62 -4.90 -88.43
CA THR A 15 -17.70 -5.48 -89.80
C THR A 15 -18.31 -6.90 -89.90
N GLY A 16 -19.31 -7.06 -90.79
CA GLY A 16 -20.00 -8.31 -91.12
C GLY A 16 -21.51 -8.07 -91.32
N ALA A 17 -21.98 -7.40 -92.37
CA ALA A 17 -22.15 -7.89 -93.75
C ALA A 17 -23.20 -9.04 -93.87
N GLY A 18 -24.29 -8.91 -94.64
CA GLY A 18 -24.73 -7.74 -95.45
C GLY A 18 -26.04 -7.97 -96.22
N SER A 19 -26.35 -7.02 -97.12
CA SER A 19 -27.40 -7.01 -98.17
C SER A 19 -28.87 -7.18 -97.72
N GLU A 20 -29.76 -6.19 -97.96
CA GLU A 20 -30.42 -5.89 -99.26
C GLU A 20 -31.43 -6.99 -99.66
N LEU A 21 -32.70 -6.75 -100.00
CA LEU A 21 -33.43 -5.51 -100.38
C LEU A 21 -34.90 -5.59 -99.87
N PRO A 22 -35.73 -4.53 -100.02
CA PRO A 22 -36.95 -4.33 -99.24
C PRO A 22 -38.28 -4.65 -99.96
N SER A 23 -39.36 -4.71 -99.16
CA SER A 23 -40.77 -4.56 -99.57
C SER A 23 -41.34 -5.74 -100.39
N PRO A 24 -42.65 -6.09 -100.23
CA PRO A 24 -43.69 -5.24 -100.79
C PRO A 24 -45.00 -5.14 -100.00
N ILE A 25 -45.64 -3.97 -100.14
CA ILE A 25 -47.10 -3.81 -100.02
C ILE A 25 -47.75 -4.59 -101.19
N PRO A 26 -48.69 -5.51 -100.96
CA PRO A 26 -49.52 -6.06 -102.03
C PRO A 26 -50.72 -5.12 -102.27
N ASN A 27 -50.52 -4.12 -103.12
CA ASN A 27 -51.58 -3.27 -103.64
C ASN A 27 -52.43 -4.09 -104.64
N ARG A 28 -53.44 -4.85 -104.17
CA ARG A 28 -54.31 -5.67 -105.03
C ARG A 28 -55.42 -4.83 -105.68
N ARG A 29 -54.95 -3.93 -106.54
CA ARG A 29 -55.73 -3.15 -107.50
C ARG A 29 -56.54 -4.09 -108.42
N GLU A 30 -57.74 -3.64 -108.78
CA GLU A 30 -58.53 -4.06 -109.94
C GLU A 30 -58.62 -5.58 -110.22
N GLN A 31 -59.68 -6.23 -109.71
CA GLN A 31 -60.35 -7.26 -110.50
C GLN A 31 -61.74 -6.79 -110.89
N ARG A 32 -61.78 -5.78 -111.77
CA ARG A 32 -62.94 -5.47 -112.61
C ARG A 32 -63.27 -6.72 -113.43
N ARG A 33 -64.21 -7.55 -112.96
CA ARG A 33 -64.86 -8.55 -113.82
C ARG A 33 -65.89 -7.84 -114.70
N SER A 34 -65.39 -7.07 -115.66
CA SER A 34 -66.14 -6.78 -116.87
C SER A 34 -66.33 -8.11 -117.60
N VAL A 35 -67.57 -8.61 -117.62
CA VAL A 35 -67.98 -9.70 -118.51
C VAL A 35 -68.87 -9.10 -119.59
N ASP A 36 -68.67 -9.61 -120.80
CA ASP A 36 -69.02 -8.98 -122.06
C ASP A 36 -70.54 -8.94 -122.37
N LEU A 37 -70.97 -7.93 -123.13
CA LEU A 37 -72.32 -7.79 -123.64
C LEU A 37 -72.45 -8.57 -124.97
N GLY A 38 -72.65 -9.90 -124.88
CA GLY A 38 -72.57 -10.79 -126.04
C GLY A 38 -73.61 -11.91 -126.13
N SER A 39 -74.64 -11.68 -126.95
CA SER A 39 -75.43 -12.68 -127.71
C SER A 39 -76.12 -13.88 -127.03
N SER A 40 -77.45 -13.77 -126.92
CA SER A 40 -78.45 -14.82 -127.25
C SER A 40 -78.17 -16.31 -126.96
N MET A 41 -78.79 -16.82 -125.89
CA MET A 41 -79.63 -18.03 -125.98
C MET A 41 -80.85 -17.90 -125.06
N ARG A 42 -82.07 -18.02 -125.60
CA ARG A 42 -83.32 -17.96 -124.83
C ARG A 42 -83.47 -19.20 -123.94
N GLY A 43 -83.04 -19.12 -122.69
CA GLY A 43 -83.27 -20.13 -121.66
C GLY A 43 -84.31 -19.65 -120.64
N ARG A 44 -85.51 -20.24 -120.67
CA ARG A 44 -86.65 -19.89 -119.78
C ARG A 44 -86.33 -20.27 -118.32
N ARG A 45 -85.68 -19.39 -117.56
CA ARG A 45 -85.44 -19.60 -116.12
C ARG A 45 -86.78 -19.83 -115.40
N THR A 46 -86.87 -20.93 -114.67
CA THR A 46 -88.04 -21.34 -113.89
C THR A 46 -88.09 -20.60 -112.56
N SER A 47 -89.29 -20.39 -111.99
CA SER A 47 -89.43 -19.59 -110.77
C SER A 47 -88.79 -20.21 -109.52
N SER A 48 -88.51 -21.53 -109.50
CA SER A 48 -87.94 -22.17 -108.31
C SER A 48 -86.49 -21.74 -108.04
N SER A 49 -85.65 -21.60 -109.07
CA SER A 49 -84.23 -21.24 -108.89
C SER A 49 -84.02 -19.85 -108.28
N LEU A 50 -84.97 -18.92 -108.46
CA LEU A 50 -84.94 -17.60 -107.82
C LEU A 50 -85.46 -17.67 -106.37
N HIS A 51 -86.29 -18.65 -106.05
CA HIS A 51 -86.88 -18.81 -104.73
C HIS A 51 -85.88 -19.40 -103.73
N ASP A 52 -85.06 -20.36 -104.18
CA ASP A 52 -83.99 -20.94 -103.36
C ASP A 52 -82.93 -19.89 -103.00
N GLU A 53 -82.57 -19.01 -103.95
CA GLU A 53 -81.61 -17.91 -103.73
C GLU A 53 -82.15 -16.87 -102.71
N ILE A 54 -83.45 -16.52 -102.81
CA ILE A 54 -84.14 -15.68 -101.82
C ILE A 54 -84.10 -16.32 -100.42
N ASN A 55 -84.41 -17.62 -100.32
CA ASN A 55 -84.38 -18.33 -99.04
C ASN A 55 -82.97 -18.37 -98.43
N THR A 56 -81.93 -18.60 -99.24
CA THR A 56 -80.54 -18.56 -98.75
C THR A 56 -80.12 -17.17 -98.28
N LEU A 57 -80.50 -16.12 -99.01
CA LEU A 57 -80.22 -14.74 -98.62
C LEU A 57 -81.00 -14.31 -97.38
N GLN A 58 -82.21 -14.83 -97.17
CA GLN A 58 -82.99 -14.56 -95.96
C GLN A 58 -82.34 -15.19 -94.73
N VAL A 59 -81.92 -16.46 -94.81
CA VAL A 59 -81.16 -17.12 -93.72
C VAL A 59 -79.81 -16.43 -93.46
N GLU A 60 -79.13 -15.93 -94.49
CA GLU A 60 -77.91 -15.15 -94.32
C GLU A 60 -78.17 -13.78 -93.66
N ASN A 61 -79.27 -13.11 -93.99
CA ASN A 61 -79.70 -11.86 -93.34
C ASN A 61 -80.02 -12.08 -91.86
N GLU A 62 -80.80 -13.13 -91.54
CA GLU A 62 -81.11 -13.54 -90.16
C GLU A 62 -79.81 -13.83 -89.39
N SER A 63 -78.88 -14.59 -89.99
CA SER A 63 -77.54 -14.85 -89.41
C SER A 63 -76.69 -13.59 -89.22
N MET A 64 -76.83 -12.58 -90.08
CA MET A 64 -76.12 -11.30 -89.95
C MET A 64 -76.72 -10.42 -88.84
N HIS A 65 -78.05 -10.44 -88.66
CA HIS A 65 -78.70 -9.78 -87.53
C HIS A 65 -78.25 -10.37 -86.19
N ASP A 66 -78.22 -11.70 -86.06
CA ASP A 66 -77.73 -12.37 -84.84
C ASP A 66 -76.26 -12.02 -84.52
N LYS A 67 -75.39 -11.99 -85.54
CA LYS A 67 -73.98 -11.59 -85.38
C LYS A 67 -73.83 -10.12 -84.96
N LEU A 68 -74.70 -9.24 -85.45
CA LEU A 68 -74.68 -7.82 -85.11
C LEU A 68 -75.09 -7.64 -83.64
N HIS A 69 -76.18 -8.27 -83.19
CA HIS A 69 -76.59 -8.27 -81.79
C HIS A 69 -75.49 -8.83 -80.86
N LEU A 70 -74.84 -9.93 -81.25
CA LEU A 70 -73.74 -10.52 -80.48
C LEU A 70 -72.43 -9.69 -80.52
N ALA A 71 -72.32 -8.72 -81.43
CA ALA A 71 -71.23 -7.75 -81.46
C ALA A 71 -71.57 -6.50 -80.64
N GLU A 72 -72.84 -6.07 -80.66
CA GLU A 72 -73.40 -4.99 -79.84
C GLU A 72 -73.31 -5.34 -78.36
N GLU A 73 -73.78 -6.51 -77.94
CA GLU A 73 -73.65 -7.03 -76.55
C GLU A 73 -72.19 -7.08 -76.07
N ARG A 74 -71.24 -7.43 -76.95
CA ARG A 74 -69.80 -7.41 -76.63
C ARG A 74 -69.22 -5.99 -76.58
N SER A 75 -69.78 -5.04 -77.33
CA SER A 75 -69.41 -3.64 -77.24
C SER A 75 -69.87 -3.05 -75.91
N GLU A 76 -71.13 -3.32 -75.52
CA GLU A 76 -71.70 -2.87 -74.24
C GLU A 76 -70.93 -3.45 -73.03
N ASP A 77 -70.59 -4.74 -73.05
CA ASP A 77 -69.74 -5.38 -72.02
C ASP A 77 -68.31 -4.80 -72.00
N GLY A 78 -67.78 -4.42 -73.17
CA GLY A 78 -66.50 -3.71 -73.30
C GLY A 78 -66.53 -2.30 -72.69
N ASP A 79 -67.54 -1.52 -73.03
CA ASP A 79 -67.73 -0.15 -72.54
C ASP A 79 -68.01 -0.14 -71.02
N ALA A 80 -68.81 -1.08 -70.51
CA ALA A 80 -69.04 -1.25 -69.08
C ALA A 80 -67.74 -1.54 -68.30
N LYS A 81 -66.84 -2.38 -68.87
CA LYS A 81 -65.51 -2.66 -68.30
C LYS A 81 -64.58 -1.45 -68.36
N SER A 82 -64.61 -0.68 -69.45
CA SER A 82 -63.84 0.56 -69.57
C SER A 82 -64.26 1.58 -68.51
N MET A 83 -65.57 1.81 -68.37
CA MET A 83 -66.16 2.69 -67.35
C MET A 83 -65.83 2.24 -65.92
N GLN A 84 -65.70 0.94 -65.67
CA GLN A 84 -65.30 0.42 -64.35
C GLN A 84 -63.82 0.69 -64.06
N MET A 85 -62.92 0.44 -65.02
CA MET A 85 -61.49 0.77 -64.86
C MET A 85 -61.24 2.27 -64.69
N GLU A 86 -62.04 3.14 -65.33
CA GLU A 86 -61.93 4.59 -65.18
C GLU A 86 -62.31 5.05 -63.76
N ARG A 87 -63.35 4.46 -63.15
CA ARG A 87 -63.68 4.70 -61.73
C ARG A 87 -62.56 4.26 -60.80
N GLU A 88 -62.07 3.03 -60.97
CA GLU A 88 -60.98 2.50 -60.15
C GLU A 88 -59.69 3.34 -60.28
N ALA A 89 -59.39 3.86 -61.46
CA ALA A 89 -58.27 4.79 -61.67
C ALA A 89 -58.46 6.13 -60.93
N SER A 90 -59.70 6.65 -60.87
CA SER A 90 -60.01 7.86 -60.10
C SER A 90 -59.87 7.64 -58.59
N ASP A 91 -60.41 6.54 -58.06
CA ASP A 91 -60.32 6.20 -56.64
C ASP A 91 -58.85 6.01 -56.18
N ILE A 92 -58.01 5.42 -57.04
CA ILE A 92 -56.56 5.30 -56.80
C ILE A 92 -55.87 6.67 -56.87
N GLY A 93 -56.29 7.55 -57.78
CA GLY A 93 -55.78 8.92 -57.90
C GLY A 93 -55.97 9.73 -56.62
N ASP A 94 -57.21 9.75 -56.10
CA ASP A 94 -57.57 10.43 -54.85
C ASP A 94 -56.78 9.85 -53.66
N ALA A 95 -56.65 8.53 -53.59
CA ALA A 95 -55.88 7.86 -52.53
C ALA A 95 -54.41 8.33 -52.51
N VAL A 96 -53.76 8.38 -53.69
CA VAL A 96 -52.36 8.84 -53.84
C VAL A 96 -52.22 10.32 -53.48
N GLU A 97 -53.18 11.18 -53.84
CA GLU A 97 -53.16 12.59 -53.45
C GLU A 97 -53.21 12.75 -51.92
N THR A 98 -54.09 12.01 -51.23
CA THR A 98 -54.15 12.06 -49.75
C THR A 98 -52.86 11.57 -49.07
N GLU A 99 -52.18 10.56 -49.61
CA GLU A 99 -50.92 10.06 -49.06
C GLU A 99 -49.79 11.09 -49.21
N THR A 100 -49.67 11.76 -50.35
CA THR A 100 -48.64 12.79 -50.57
C THR A 100 -48.79 13.99 -49.61
N ILE A 101 -50.02 14.41 -49.30
CA ILE A 101 -50.31 15.44 -48.30
C ILE A 101 -49.86 15.00 -46.90
N LEU A 102 -50.12 13.75 -46.52
CA LEU A 102 -49.70 13.19 -45.23
C LEU A 102 -48.17 13.10 -45.08
N ILE A 103 -47.45 12.74 -46.15
CA ILE A 103 -45.99 12.72 -46.18
C ILE A 103 -45.42 14.13 -45.98
N SER A 104 -45.90 15.11 -46.76
CA SER A 104 -45.48 16.52 -46.63
C SER A 104 -45.68 17.07 -45.22
N ARG A 105 -46.80 16.72 -44.56
CA ARG A 105 -47.07 17.09 -43.16
C ARG A 105 -46.12 16.42 -42.17
N LYS A 106 -45.76 15.14 -42.37
CA LYS A 106 -44.78 14.43 -41.54
C LYS A 106 -43.38 15.05 -41.68
N ASP A 107 -42.96 15.39 -42.90
CA ASP A 107 -41.66 16.02 -43.15
C ASP A 107 -41.56 17.40 -42.51
N ALA A 108 -42.61 18.23 -42.61
CA ALA A 108 -42.68 19.52 -41.91
C ALA A 108 -42.52 19.36 -40.38
N ALA A 109 -43.19 18.38 -39.78
CA ALA A 109 -43.07 18.09 -38.35
C ALA A 109 -41.67 17.60 -37.95
N LEU A 110 -41.02 16.78 -38.79
CA LEU A 110 -39.64 16.34 -38.58
C LEU A 110 -38.64 17.50 -38.66
N GLN A 111 -38.81 18.44 -39.61
CA GLN A 111 -37.98 19.63 -39.71
C GLN A 111 -38.14 20.54 -38.48
N GLN A 112 -39.37 20.76 -38.01
CA GLN A 112 -39.62 21.51 -36.77
C GLN A 112 -38.94 20.85 -35.56
N ARG A 113 -39.06 19.53 -35.40
CA ARG A 113 -38.37 18.78 -34.32
C ARG A 113 -36.84 18.90 -34.43
N LYS A 114 -36.29 18.86 -35.65
CA LYS A 114 -34.85 19.02 -35.92
C LYS A 114 -34.36 20.44 -35.57
N ILE A 115 -35.16 21.48 -35.83
CA ILE A 115 -34.86 22.86 -35.43
C ILE A 115 -34.91 23.01 -33.90
N ALA A 116 -35.96 22.50 -33.24
CA ALA A 116 -36.10 22.54 -31.79
C ALA A 116 -34.90 21.87 -31.08
N MET A 117 -34.46 20.70 -31.55
CA MET A 117 -33.27 20.02 -31.00
C MET A 117 -31.99 20.84 -31.17
N ARG A 118 -31.78 21.52 -32.31
CA ARG A 118 -30.61 22.42 -32.48
C ARG A 118 -30.63 23.61 -31.51
N ILE A 119 -31.81 24.18 -31.24
CA ILE A 119 -31.96 25.32 -30.32
C ILE A 119 -31.68 24.87 -28.88
N ALA A 120 -32.24 23.73 -28.45
CA ALA A 120 -31.98 23.15 -27.14
C ALA A 120 -30.48 22.83 -26.94
N SER A 121 -29.86 22.19 -27.93
CA SER A 121 -28.43 21.83 -27.89
C SER A 121 -27.52 23.07 -27.76
N ARG A 122 -27.83 24.18 -28.44
CA ARG A 122 -27.08 25.45 -28.30
C ARG A 122 -27.22 26.09 -26.92
N ARG A 123 -28.38 25.98 -26.26
CA ARG A 123 -28.58 26.51 -24.90
C ARG A 123 -27.82 25.72 -23.82
N SER A 124 -27.51 24.45 -24.09
CA SER A 124 -26.82 23.56 -23.15
C SER A 124 -25.29 23.74 -23.12
N SER A 125 -24.69 24.46 -24.08
CA SER A 125 -23.25 24.32 -24.36
C SER A 125 -22.31 25.32 -23.68
N SER A 126 -22.80 26.43 -23.12
CA SER A 126 -21.93 27.42 -22.43
C SER A 126 -21.94 27.22 -20.92
N ALA A 127 -23.10 27.43 -20.27
CA ALA A 127 -23.23 27.37 -18.81
C ALA A 127 -22.76 26.03 -18.21
N SER A 128 -23.07 24.90 -18.87
CA SER A 128 -22.62 23.58 -18.43
C SER A 128 -21.11 23.37 -18.63
N CYS A 129 -20.50 23.96 -19.66
CA CYS A 129 -19.06 23.85 -19.88
C CYS A 129 -18.26 24.66 -18.85
N ASP A 130 -18.74 25.83 -18.46
CA ASP A 130 -18.10 26.64 -17.41
C ASP A 130 -18.22 25.97 -16.03
N GLU A 131 -19.39 25.42 -15.69
CA GLU A 131 -19.61 24.65 -14.46
C GLU A 131 -18.77 23.36 -14.41
N ILE A 132 -18.64 22.64 -15.55
CA ILE A 132 -17.73 21.49 -15.65
C ILE A 132 -16.26 21.94 -15.54
N ALA A 133 -15.90 23.14 -15.98
CA ALA A 133 -14.54 23.68 -15.84
C ALA A 133 -14.22 24.08 -14.40
N THR A 134 -15.14 24.75 -13.69
CA THR A 134 -14.97 25.09 -12.27
C THR A 134 -14.85 23.83 -11.43
N LEU A 135 -15.77 22.86 -11.58
CA LEU A 135 -15.72 21.58 -10.86
C LEU A 135 -14.43 20.78 -11.14
N LYS A 136 -13.91 20.82 -12.38
CA LYS A 136 -12.60 20.22 -12.70
C LYS A 136 -11.44 20.96 -12.04
N SER A 137 -11.47 22.29 -11.97
CA SER A 137 -10.43 23.07 -11.27
C SER A 137 -10.46 22.84 -9.76
N GLU A 138 -11.67 22.72 -9.18
CA GLU A 138 -11.88 22.43 -7.76
C GLU A 138 -11.45 21.01 -7.42
N ALA A 139 -11.81 20.01 -8.22
CA ALA A 139 -11.33 18.64 -8.06
C ALA A 139 -9.79 18.54 -8.18
N LYS A 140 -9.16 19.34 -9.06
CA LYS A 140 -7.70 19.45 -9.16
C LYS A 140 -7.09 20.11 -7.92
N ALA A 141 -7.71 21.18 -7.39
CA ALA A 141 -7.29 21.83 -6.16
C ALA A 141 -7.42 20.89 -4.95
N ALA A 142 -8.54 20.15 -4.85
CA ALA A 142 -8.77 19.14 -3.82
C ALA A 142 -7.74 18.00 -3.90
N ASN A 143 -7.43 17.48 -5.09
CA ASN A 143 -6.37 16.46 -5.26
C ASN A 143 -4.97 17.00 -4.88
N ASN A 144 -4.67 18.25 -5.20
CA ASN A 144 -3.43 18.90 -4.74
C ASN A 144 -3.40 19.08 -3.22
N ALA A 145 -4.54 19.43 -2.61
CA ALA A 145 -4.68 19.50 -1.15
C ALA A 145 -4.48 18.11 -0.52
N VAL A 146 -5.17 17.07 -0.99
CA VAL A 146 -5.05 15.68 -0.51
C VAL A 146 -3.61 15.15 -0.63
N THR A 147 -2.93 15.40 -1.75
CA THR A 147 -1.52 14.99 -1.91
C THR A 147 -0.57 15.77 -1.00
N SER A 148 -0.83 17.06 -0.75
CA SER A 148 -0.06 17.84 0.23
C SER A 148 -0.30 17.38 1.67
N VAL A 149 -1.55 17.06 2.04
CA VAL A 149 -1.92 16.48 3.34
C VAL A 149 -1.28 15.10 3.49
N SER A 150 -1.33 14.23 2.47
CA SER A 150 -0.68 12.93 2.49
C SER A 150 0.84 13.05 2.72
N ARG A 151 1.51 14.03 2.08
CA ARG A 151 2.93 14.31 2.33
C ARG A 151 3.18 14.79 3.77
N ARG A 152 2.34 15.69 4.29
CA ARG A 152 2.42 16.17 5.69
C ARG A 152 2.18 15.06 6.70
N VAL A 153 1.22 14.18 6.47
CA VAL A 153 0.93 13.01 7.32
C VAL A 153 2.10 12.02 7.31
N LYS A 154 2.74 11.80 6.15
CA LYS A 154 3.97 11.00 6.07
C LYS A 154 5.12 11.63 6.86
N SER A 155 5.35 12.94 6.72
CA SER A 155 6.37 13.68 7.48
C SER A 155 6.11 13.60 8.99
N ALA A 156 4.89 13.92 9.42
CA ALA A 156 4.47 13.84 10.81
C ALA A 156 4.55 12.41 11.37
N LYS A 157 4.31 11.36 10.56
CA LYS A 157 4.51 9.97 10.98
C LYS A 157 5.99 9.62 11.14
N SER A 158 6.89 10.09 10.26
CA SER A 158 8.33 9.91 10.45
C SER A 158 8.88 10.71 11.64
N GLU A 159 8.37 11.94 11.86
CA GLU A 159 8.71 12.77 13.02
C GLU A 159 8.23 12.08 14.31
N LEU A 160 6.97 11.61 14.36
CA LEU A 160 6.44 10.85 15.49
C LEU A 160 7.22 9.55 15.73
N GLY A 161 7.60 8.82 14.68
CA GLY A 161 8.46 7.64 14.78
C GLY A 161 9.84 7.97 15.36
N SER A 162 10.46 9.08 14.95
CA SER A 162 11.72 9.55 15.52
C SER A 162 11.57 9.98 16.98
N LEU A 163 10.47 10.66 17.34
CA LEU A 163 10.19 11.07 18.71
C LEU A 163 9.92 9.87 19.62
N GLN A 164 9.18 8.88 19.14
CA GLN A 164 8.95 7.61 19.84
C GLN A 164 10.26 6.84 20.02
N ALA A 165 11.12 6.78 19.00
CA ALA A 165 12.46 6.19 19.13
C ALA A 165 13.33 6.96 20.14
N THR A 166 13.27 8.29 20.21
CA THR A 166 13.98 9.05 21.25
C THR A 166 13.38 8.86 22.64
N ALA A 167 12.05 8.75 22.78
CA ALA A 167 11.40 8.53 24.06
C ALA A 167 11.68 7.12 24.60
N ASN A 168 11.63 6.09 23.76
CA ASN A 168 12.02 4.72 24.13
C ASN A 168 13.49 4.66 24.56
N ARG A 169 14.37 5.47 23.94
CA ARG A 169 15.77 5.63 24.36
C ARG A 169 15.96 6.37 25.69
N MET A 170 14.93 6.99 26.26
CA MET A 170 15.00 7.61 27.60
C MET A 170 14.55 6.64 28.71
N ILE A 171 13.81 5.59 28.35
CA ILE A 171 13.43 4.51 29.27
C ILE A 171 14.62 3.57 29.42
N LEU A 172 14.94 3.18 30.66
CA LEU A 172 16.00 2.22 30.94
C LEU A 172 15.48 0.78 30.85
N SER A 173 16.29 -0.13 30.28
CA SER A 173 16.02 -1.57 30.32
C SER A 173 16.19 -2.13 31.74
N GLN A 174 15.76 -3.39 31.97
CA GLN A 174 15.99 -4.06 33.26
C GLN A 174 17.48 -4.19 33.60
N GLU A 175 18.33 -4.51 32.62
CA GLU A 175 19.79 -4.59 32.84
C GLU A 175 20.40 -3.21 33.09
N GLU A 176 19.93 -2.17 32.38
CA GLU A 176 20.37 -0.80 32.60
C GLU A 176 19.95 -0.29 33.98
N MET A 177 18.79 -0.73 34.49
CA MET A 177 18.33 -0.45 35.86
C MET A 177 19.19 -1.17 36.91
N GLU A 178 19.56 -2.42 36.67
CA GLU A 178 20.50 -3.15 37.54
C GLU A 178 21.87 -2.48 37.58
N GLU A 179 22.37 -1.99 36.44
CA GLU A 179 23.60 -1.20 36.36
C GLU A 179 23.50 0.12 37.14
N VAL A 180 22.39 0.85 37.04
CA VAL A 180 22.11 2.04 37.87
C VAL A 180 22.15 1.70 39.36
N VAL A 181 21.49 0.62 39.79
CA VAL A 181 21.46 0.19 41.20
C VAL A 181 22.85 -0.17 41.68
N LEU A 182 23.63 -0.91 40.88
CA LEU A 182 25.03 -1.25 41.20
C LEU A 182 25.88 0.02 41.38
N LYS A 183 25.85 0.94 40.42
CA LYS A 183 26.61 2.19 40.46
C LYS A 183 26.18 3.10 41.63
N ARG A 184 24.90 3.09 42.02
CA ARG A 184 24.40 3.71 43.28
C ARG A 184 24.98 3.05 44.53
N CYS A 185 25.05 1.71 44.57
CA CYS A 185 25.65 0.98 45.68
C CYS A 185 27.14 1.26 45.81
N TRP A 186 27.87 1.40 44.69
CA TRP A 186 29.28 1.83 44.69
C TRP A 186 29.41 3.21 45.34
N LEU A 187 28.65 4.20 44.87
CA LEU A 187 28.66 5.54 45.44
C LEU A 187 28.34 5.54 46.94
N ALA A 188 27.26 4.88 47.36
CA ALA A 188 26.85 4.82 48.77
C ALA A 188 27.92 4.15 49.65
N ARG A 189 28.51 3.02 49.21
CA ARG A 189 29.56 2.32 49.96
C ARG A 189 30.82 3.18 50.10
N TYR A 190 31.32 3.77 49.02
CA TYR A 190 32.57 4.52 49.04
C TYR A 190 32.43 5.84 49.80
N TRP A 191 31.32 6.57 49.68
CA TRP A 191 31.09 7.76 50.51
C TRP A 191 30.90 7.40 52.00
N THR A 192 30.29 6.25 52.32
CA THR A 192 30.26 5.71 53.69
C THR A 192 31.67 5.40 54.22
N LEU A 193 32.55 4.84 53.39
CA LEU A 193 33.95 4.58 53.76
C LEU A 193 34.74 5.88 53.95
N CYS A 194 34.54 6.90 53.09
CA CYS A 194 35.12 8.23 53.27
C CYS A 194 34.78 8.82 54.64
N SER A 195 33.49 8.83 54.99
CA SER A 195 33.00 9.31 56.29
C SER A 195 33.63 8.56 57.47
N LYS A 196 33.64 7.22 57.44
CA LYS A 196 34.28 6.37 58.47
C LYS A 196 35.79 6.58 58.61
N LEU A 197 36.49 6.85 57.51
CA LEU A 197 37.96 6.99 57.46
C LEU A 197 38.43 8.46 57.58
N GLY A 198 37.51 9.43 57.66
CA GLY A 198 37.84 10.86 57.73
C GLY A 198 38.37 11.46 56.41
N ILE A 199 38.11 10.81 55.28
CA ILE A 199 38.55 11.23 53.94
C ILE A 199 37.52 12.19 53.36
N HIS A 200 37.94 13.37 52.86
CA HIS A 200 37.05 14.43 52.34
C HIS A 200 35.92 14.78 53.32
N SER A 201 36.27 14.98 54.59
CA SER A 201 35.34 15.17 55.72
C SER A 201 34.44 16.41 55.62
N ASP A 202 34.75 17.34 54.72
CA ASP A 202 33.95 18.52 54.38
C ASP A 202 32.72 18.19 53.52
N ILE A 203 32.73 17.07 52.80
CA ILE A 203 31.64 16.65 51.91
C ILE A 203 31.14 15.22 52.15
N ALA A 204 31.92 14.37 52.82
CA ALA A 204 31.64 12.94 52.91
C ALA A 204 30.31 12.60 53.59
N GLU A 205 29.90 13.35 54.63
CA GLU A 205 28.62 13.14 55.32
C GLU A 205 27.42 13.43 54.41
N GLU A 206 27.38 14.59 53.75
CA GLU A 206 26.30 14.96 52.81
C GLU A 206 26.21 13.97 51.64
N LYS A 207 27.36 13.59 51.07
CA LYS A 207 27.43 12.62 49.97
C LYS A 207 26.99 11.22 50.42
N GLN A 208 27.39 10.81 51.62
CA GLN A 208 26.96 9.54 52.21
C GLN A 208 25.44 9.52 52.38
N GLU A 209 24.85 10.55 53.01
CA GLU A 209 23.41 10.62 53.24
C GLU A 209 22.64 10.57 51.92
N TYR A 210 23.04 11.40 50.94
CA TYR A 210 22.42 11.44 49.63
C TYR A 210 22.45 10.08 48.92
N TRP A 211 23.62 9.45 48.76
CA TRP A 211 23.71 8.17 48.03
C TRP A 211 23.13 6.98 48.82
N SER A 212 23.22 7.00 50.15
CA SER A 212 22.60 5.97 51.00
C SER A 212 21.07 6.02 50.96
N SER A 213 20.46 7.18 50.67
CA SER A 213 19.00 7.27 50.47
C SER A 213 18.51 6.43 49.27
N PHE A 214 19.35 6.23 48.25
CA PHE A 214 19.05 5.39 47.09
C PHE A 214 19.55 3.94 47.21
N ALA A 215 20.53 3.69 48.08
CA ALA A 215 21.15 2.37 48.26
C ALA A 215 21.49 2.08 49.74
N PRO A 216 20.49 1.98 50.64
CA PRO A 216 20.73 1.85 52.08
C PRO A 216 21.39 0.51 52.47
N LEU A 217 21.25 -0.52 51.64
CA LEU A 217 21.84 -1.86 51.82
C LEU A 217 22.85 -2.18 50.69
N ALA A 218 23.68 -1.20 50.34
CA ALA A 218 24.59 -1.25 49.20
C ALA A 218 25.44 -2.54 49.11
N LEU A 219 26.01 -3.00 50.22
CA LEU A 219 26.82 -4.22 50.25
C LEU A 219 25.96 -5.46 49.94
N GLU A 220 24.83 -5.62 50.61
CA GLU A 220 23.94 -6.78 50.45
C GLU A 220 23.35 -6.85 49.04
N ALA A 221 23.00 -5.70 48.45
CA ALA A 221 22.50 -5.62 47.07
C ALA A 221 23.54 -6.11 46.05
N VAL A 222 24.79 -5.66 46.15
CA VAL A 222 25.87 -6.07 45.23
C VAL A 222 26.26 -7.52 45.45
N LEU A 223 26.35 -8.00 46.70
CA LEU A 223 26.61 -9.42 46.97
C LEU A 223 25.46 -10.31 46.44
N SER A 224 24.21 -9.86 46.55
CA SER A 224 23.03 -10.56 46.01
C SER A 224 23.03 -10.64 44.49
N ILE A 225 23.43 -9.57 43.78
CA ILE A 225 23.54 -9.64 42.31
C ILE A 225 24.74 -10.48 41.86
N GLY A 226 25.88 -10.40 42.56
CA GLY A 226 27.04 -11.26 42.31
C GLY A 226 26.72 -12.74 42.55
N GLN A 227 25.89 -13.04 43.55
CA GLN A 227 25.37 -14.37 43.84
C GLN A 227 24.51 -14.91 42.68
N LYS A 228 23.55 -14.13 42.18
CA LYS A 228 22.74 -14.49 40.99
C LYS A 228 23.61 -14.66 39.73
N ALA A 229 24.56 -13.76 39.54
CA ALA A 229 25.54 -13.83 38.45
C ALA A 229 26.46 -15.05 38.57
N ARG A 230 26.79 -15.53 39.78
CA ARG A 230 27.52 -16.79 39.97
C ARG A 230 26.67 -17.99 39.60
N ASP A 231 25.44 -18.05 40.10
CA ASP A 231 24.56 -19.21 39.94
C ASP A 231 23.98 -19.34 38.52
N GLY A 232 24.14 -18.32 37.68
CA GLY A 232 23.65 -18.29 36.30
C GLY A 232 22.19 -17.86 36.17
N THR A 233 21.52 -17.56 37.28
CA THR A 233 20.10 -17.14 37.35
C THR A 233 19.86 -15.70 36.89
N LEU A 234 20.89 -15.03 36.34
CA LEU A 234 20.80 -13.69 35.76
C LEU A 234 20.01 -13.65 34.44
N SER A 235 19.79 -14.81 33.80
CA SER A 235 18.98 -14.91 32.59
C SER A 235 18.32 -16.29 32.53
N ASP A 236 17.01 -16.33 32.78
CA ASP A 236 16.13 -17.34 32.21
C ASP A 236 14.79 -16.66 31.90
N ASN A 237 14.72 -16.00 30.74
CA ASN A 237 13.53 -15.27 30.26
C ASN A 237 12.47 -16.24 29.68
N THR A 238 12.18 -17.31 30.42
CA THR A 238 11.11 -18.27 30.15
C THR A 238 10.22 -18.43 31.38
N GLU A 239 8.91 -18.34 31.15
CA GLU A 239 7.84 -18.57 32.12
C GLU A 239 7.62 -17.48 33.20
N MET A 240 6.88 -16.46 32.76
CA MET A 240 5.64 -15.89 33.35
C MET A 240 5.06 -16.50 34.66
N ASP A 241 5.82 -16.74 35.75
CA ASP A 241 5.21 -16.88 37.10
C ASP A 241 6.16 -16.67 38.31
N SER A 242 7.01 -15.63 38.30
CA SER A 242 7.87 -15.28 39.46
C SER A 242 7.85 -13.79 39.84
N ARG A 243 6.69 -13.14 39.68
CA ARG A 243 6.52 -11.70 39.93
C ARG A 243 6.52 -11.28 41.42
N SER A 244 6.60 -12.22 42.37
CA SER A 244 6.18 -11.97 43.78
C SER A 244 7.29 -11.74 44.81
N LYS A 245 8.57 -11.63 44.43
CA LYS A 245 9.69 -11.47 45.39
C LYS A 245 10.73 -10.38 45.08
N MET A 246 10.59 -9.68 43.96
CA MET A 246 11.50 -8.59 43.57
C MET A 246 10.78 -7.27 43.28
N SER A 247 9.44 -7.25 43.36
CA SER A 247 8.61 -6.04 43.30
C SER A 247 8.83 -5.12 44.51
N ASP A 248 9.00 -5.68 45.71
CA ASP A 248 9.12 -4.93 46.97
C ASP A 248 10.33 -3.98 47.06
N VAL A 249 11.32 -4.13 46.16
CA VAL A 249 12.49 -3.23 46.09
C VAL A 249 12.39 -2.25 44.90
N ASN A 250 11.57 -2.56 43.89
CA ASN A 250 11.32 -1.65 42.76
C ASN A 250 10.26 -0.58 43.08
N ASP A 251 9.36 -0.81 44.03
CA ASP A 251 8.29 0.13 44.40
C ASP A 251 8.77 1.43 45.12
N ILE A 252 10.09 1.60 45.29
CA ILE A 252 10.72 2.87 45.71
C ILE A 252 11.37 3.65 44.54
N SER A 253 11.40 3.09 43.33
CA SER A 253 12.05 3.73 42.18
C SER A 253 11.08 4.56 41.34
N SER A 254 10.93 5.84 41.66
CA SER A 254 10.27 6.81 40.78
C SER A 254 11.15 7.24 39.58
N ASP A 255 12.16 6.45 39.22
CA ASP A 255 13.35 6.90 38.50
C ASP A 255 13.82 5.88 37.44
N GLY A 256 12.85 5.32 36.70
CA GLY A 256 13.04 4.44 35.55
C GLY A 256 13.57 5.12 34.27
N ASN A 257 14.18 6.31 34.42
CA ASN A 257 14.48 7.26 33.35
C ASN A 257 15.99 7.49 33.23
N ILE A 258 16.44 7.92 32.05
CA ILE A 258 17.86 8.22 31.75
C ILE A 258 18.50 9.25 32.72
N GLU A 259 17.70 10.10 33.36
CA GLU A 259 18.15 11.05 34.40
C GLU A 259 18.75 10.36 35.63
N SER A 260 18.22 9.19 36.00
CA SER A 260 18.75 8.28 37.02
C SER A 260 20.20 7.91 36.73
N MET A 261 20.45 7.42 35.50
CA MET A 261 21.77 7.02 35.02
C MET A 261 22.71 8.23 34.93
N LEU A 262 22.27 9.35 34.37
CA LEU A 262 23.09 10.57 34.26
C LEU A 262 23.51 11.13 35.62
N SER A 263 22.65 11.05 36.63
CA SER A 263 22.94 11.49 38.00
C SER A 263 24.01 10.61 38.64
N VAL A 264 23.91 9.30 38.44
CA VAL A 264 24.86 8.29 38.93
C VAL A 264 26.21 8.41 38.23
N GLU A 265 26.23 8.56 36.90
CA GLU A 265 27.44 8.82 36.11
C GLU A 265 28.15 10.13 36.51
N LYS A 266 27.38 11.17 36.89
CA LYS A 266 27.94 12.40 37.47
C LYS A 266 28.58 12.12 38.83
N GLY A 267 27.95 11.32 39.69
CA GLY A 267 28.48 10.91 40.99
C GLY A 267 29.79 10.12 40.87
N LEU A 268 29.84 9.13 39.98
CA LEU A 268 31.06 8.34 39.74
C LEU A 268 32.21 9.21 39.21
N ARG A 269 31.91 10.16 38.32
CA ARG A 269 32.91 11.11 37.80
C ARG A 269 33.46 12.03 38.89
N GLU A 270 32.62 12.46 39.83
CA GLU A 270 33.04 13.24 41.01
C GLU A 270 33.96 12.41 41.92
N LEU A 271 33.54 11.18 42.26
CA LEU A 271 34.29 10.23 43.07
C LEU A 271 35.68 9.94 42.47
N ALA A 272 35.74 9.69 41.15
CA ALA A 272 36.99 9.49 40.41
C ALA A 272 37.85 10.75 40.34
N SER A 273 37.25 11.94 40.16
CA SER A 273 37.98 13.22 40.12
C SER A 273 38.62 13.56 41.48
N LEU A 274 38.01 13.12 42.58
CA LEU A 274 38.49 13.29 43.95
C LEU A 274 39.40 12.14 44.42
N LYS A 275 39.64 11.15 43.56
CA LYS A 275 40.45 9.95 43.85
C LYS A 275 40.06 9.24 45.15
N VAL A 276 38.75 9.16 45.40
CA VAL A 276 38.17 8.57 46.60
C VAL A 276 38.61 7.10 46.77
N GLU A 277 38.66 6.33 45.69
CA GLU A 277 39.06 4.91 45.70
C GLU A 277 40.54 4.74 46.10
N ASP A 278 41.45 5.49 45.45
CA ASP A 278 42.88 5.52 45.79
C ASP A 278 43.09 5.88 47.27
N ALA A 279 42.37 6.91 47.77
CA ALA A 279 42.49 7.39 49.15
C ALA A 279 41.97 6.37 50.17
N ILE A 280 40.84 5.71 49.89
CA ILE A 280 40.29 4.64 50.73
C ILE A 280 41.23 3.44 50.74
N MET A 281 41.76 3.02 49.58
CA MET A 281 42.70 1.91 49.47
C MET A 281 43.96 2.14 50.31
N LEU A 282 44.52 3.36 50.27
CA LEU A 282 45.66 3.76 51.09
C LEU A 282 45.31 3.74 52.58
N ALA A 283 44.20 4.37 53.00
CA ALA A 283 43.78 4.41 54.40
C ALA A 283 43.47 3.02 54.98
N LEU A 284 42.86 2.13 54.19
CA LEU A 284 42.64 0.74 54.57
C LEU A 284 43.96 -0.04 54.72
N ALA A 285 44.91 0.17 53.80
CA ALA A 285 46.24 -0.44 53.89
C ALA A 285 47.04 0.07 55.10
N GLU A 286 46.98 1.37 55.41
CA GLU A 286 47.59 1.96 56.61
C GLU A 286 46.97 1.40 57.90
N ASN A 287 45.65 1.20 57.94
CA ASN A 287 44.96 0.59 59.09
C ASN A 287 45.41 -0.85 59.39
N ARG A 288 45.91 -1.61 58.40
CA ARG A 288 46.57 -2.91 58.65
C ARG A 288 47.88 -2.75 59.41
N HIS A 289 48.68 -1.74 59.05
CA HIS A 289 49.98 -1.48 59.67
C HIS A 289 49.87 -0.86 61.07
N ILE A 290 48.78 -0.15 61.37
CA ILE A 290 48.63 0.60 62.63
C ILE A 290 48.12 -0.27 63.79
N LYS A 291 47.35 -1.35 63.55
CA LYS A 291 46.82 -2.23 64.61
C LYS A 291 47.93 -3.04 65.31
N PRO A 292 48.32 -2.74 66.56
CA PRO A 292 49.24 -3.58 67.32
C PRO A 292 48.45 -4.68 68.03
N LEU A 293 49.07 -5.83 68.30
CA LEU A 293 48.45 -6.85 69.16
C LEU A 293 48.24 -6.30 70.57
N SER A 294 46.98 -6.00 70.93
CA SER A 294 46.57 -5.82 72.33
C SER A 294 46.52 -7.18 73.01
N GLY A 295 47.69 -7.74 73.31
CA GLY A 295 47.80 -9.14 73.73
C GLY A 295 49.21 -9.60 74.11
N GLN A 296 49.74 -9.05 75.20
CA GLN A 296 50.91 -9.53 75.99
C GLN A 296 52.23 -9.80 75.27
N ALA A 297 53.31 -9.19 75.79
CA ALA A 297 54.68 -9.47 75.37
C ALA A 297 55.05 -10.95 75.59
N SER A 298 55.56 -11.59 74.54
CA SER A 298 56.27 -12.87 74.62
C SER A 298 57.50 -12.80 73.72
N GLU A 299 58.69 -12.83 74.32
CA GLU A 299 59.94 -12.84 73.57
C GLU A 299 60.07 -14.13 72.75
N GLY A 300 60.45 -14.01 71.47
CA GLY A 300 60.95 -15.15 70.69
C GLY A 300 60.01 -15.79 69.67
N ARG A 301 59.18 -15.03 68.96
CA ARG A 301 58.52 -15.50 67.73
C ARG A 301 58.82 -14.61 66.52
N SER A 302 58.80 -15.22 65.32
CA SER A 302 59.24 -14.64 64.05
C SER A 302 58.40 -13.43 63.60
N PRO A 303 58.96 -12.52 62.77
CA PRO A 303 58.24 -11.37 62.23
C PRO A 303 57.21 -11.83 61.18
N SER A 304 56.04 -12.25 61.65
CA SER A 304 54.92 -12.69 60.82
C SER A 304 53.58 -12.17 61.37
N GLU A 305 53.63 -11.16 62.24
CA GLU A 305 52.46 -10.47 62.77
C GLU A 305 51.88 -9.49 61.72
N SER A 306 50.55 -9.30 61.76
CA SER A 306 49.74 -8.28 61.05
C SER A 306 49.55 -8.32 59.52
N LEU A 307 49.45 -9.50 58.90
CA LEU A 307 48.98 -9.67 57.50
C LEU A 307 47.48 -10.03 57.35
N GLU A 308 46.69 -9.98 58.42
CA GLU A 308 45.24 -10.24 58.35
C GLU A 308 44.46 -9.02 57.84
N LEU A 309 43.59 -9.24 56.84
CA LEU A 309 42.69 -8.21 56.31
C LEU A 309 41.65 -7.77 57.34
N SER A 310 41.46 -6.45 57.44
CA SER A 310 40.36 -5.83 58.18
C SER A 310 38.98 -6.28 57.66
N ALA A 311 37.93 -6.03 58.43
CA ALA A 311 36.57 -6.34 58.01
C ALA A 311 36.18 -5.50 56.79
N GLU A 312 36.55 -4.21 56.81
CA GLU A 312 36.30 -3.23 55.76
C GLU A 312 36.97 -3.64 54.43
N GLU A 313 38.24 -4.05 54.45
CA GLU A 313 38.95 -4.56 53.27
C GLU A 313 38.34 -5.86 52.74
N ARG A 314 37.96 -6.77 53.65
CA ARG A 314 37.38 -8.06 53.27
C ARG A 314 36.03 -7.89 52.58
N GLU A 315 35.19 -7.03 53.13
CA GLU A 315 33.94 -6.63 52.47
C GLU A 315 34.19 -5.92 51.14
N ASP A 316 35.23 -5.09 51.03
CA ASP A 316 35.54 -4.37 49.79
C ASP A 316 35.99 -5.32 48.67
N VAL A 317 36.84 -6.30 48.99
CA VAL A 317 37.20 -7.37 48.06
C VAL A 317 35.98 -8.17 47.64
N LEU A 318 35.11 -8.60 48.58
CA LEU A 318 33.88 -9.34 48.24
C LEU A 318 32.92 -8.51 47.37
N PHE A 319 32.79 -7.22 47.64
CA PHE A 319 31.99 -6.27 46.86
C PHE A 319 32.51 -6.15 45.42
N LYS A 320 33.84 -6.04 45.25
CA LYS A 320 34.50 -5.99 43.93
C LYS A 320 34.47 -7.33 43.19
N GLN A 321 34.64 -8.46 43.89
CA GLN A 321 34.48 -9.80 43.30
C GLN A 321 33.04 -10.02 42.78
N ALA A 322 32.03 -9.58 43.53
CA ALA A 322 30.63 -9.64 43.11
C ALA A 322 30.35 -8.75 41.89
N TRP A 323 30.89 -7.53 41.87
CA TRP A 323 30.86 -6.63 40.71
C TRP A 323 31.47 -7.29 39.46
N LEU A 324 32.68 -7.81 39.58
CA LEU A 324 33.40 -8.47 38.48
C LEU A 324 32.65 -9.71 37.98
N THR A 325 32.10 -10.52 38.88
CA THR A 325 31.27 -11.70 38.53
C THR A 325 30.03 -11.28 37.73
N TYR A 326 29.36 -10.19 38.12
CA TYR A 326 28.21 -9.64 37.40
C TYR A 326 28.59 -9.18 35.98
N TYR A 327 29.61 -8.34 35.85
CA TYR A 327 29.99 -7.80 34.54
C TYR A 327 30.52 -8.87 33.58
N TRP A 328 31.32 -9.83 34.05
CA TRP A 328 31.79 -10.94 33.22
C TRP A 328 30.66 -11.92 32.86
N ARG A 329 29.66 -12.12 33.74
CA ARG A 329 28.44 -12.85 33.38
C ARG A 329 27.65 -12.13 32.29
N ARG A 330 27.44 -10.83 32.43
CA ARG A 330 26.68 -10.04 31.46
C ARG A 330 27.43 -9.96 30.12
N ALA A 331 28.76 -9.81 30.13
CA ALA A 331 29.59 -9.86 28.92
C ALA A 331 29.43 -11.20 28.19
N LYS A 332 29.53 -12.32 28.91
CA LYS A 332 29.27 -13.66 28.36
C LYS A 332 27.85 -13.82 27.80
N ASN A 333 26.83 -13.26 28.46
CA ASN A 333 25.44 -13.36 28.01
C ASN A 333 25.14 -12.52 26.74
N HIS A 334 25.99 -11.55 26.41
CA HIS A 334 25.85 -10.64 25.26
C HIS A 334 26.92 -10.88 24.18
N ASP A 335 27.65 -12.01 24.25
CA ASP A 335 28.74 -12.37 23.34
C ASP A 335 29.81 -11.26 23.18
N ILE A 336 30.17 -10.61 24.31
CA ILE A 336 31.20 -9.57 24.39
C ILE A 336 32.51 -10.17 24.89
N GLU A 337 33.61 -9.93 24.16
CA GLU A 337 34.94 -10.50 24.44
C GLU A 337 34.88 -12.04 24.61
N GLU A 338 34.22 -12.73 23.66
CA GLU A 338 33.93 -14.18 23.69
C GLU A 338 35.15 -15.06 24.04
N ASP A 339 36.35 -14.64 23.63
CA ASP A 339 37.61 -15.36 23.82
C ASP A 339 38.10 -15.37 25.27
N ILE A 340 37.68 -14.40 26.10
CA ILE A 340 38.10 -14.28 27.50
C ILE A 340 36.94 -14.25 28.51
N ALA A 341 35.73 -13.88 28.10
CA ALA A 341 34.62 -13.62 29.04
C ALA A 341 34.26 -14.85 29.88
N ASP A 342 34.28 -16.06 29.29
CA ASP A 342 34.01 -17.30 30.04
C ASP A 342 35.15 -17.68 30.99
N GLU A 343 36.41 -17.49 30.57
CA GLU A 343 37.58 -17.72 31.43
C GLU A 343 37.54 -16.79 32.65
N ARG A 344 37.26 -15.50 32.45
CA ARG A 344 37.22 -14.51 33.53
C ARG A 344 36.02 -14.71 34.44
N LEU A 345 34.85 -15.03 33.89
CA LEU A 345 33.70 -15.44 34.68
C LEU A 345 34.04 -16.66 35.55
N HIS A 346 34.60 -17.72 34.96
CA HIS A 346 34.97 -18.93 35.70
C HIS A 346 36.00 -18.62 36.82
N PHE A 347 36.99 -17.77 36.54
CA PHE A 347 37.97 -17.34 37.55
C PHE A 347 37.30 -16.69 38.76
N TRP A 348 36.40 -15.72 38.58
CA TRP A 348 35.72 -15.06 39.70
C TRP A 348 34.76 -15.98 40.45
N ILE A 349 34.08 -16.89 39.74
CA ILE A 349 33.26 -17.94 40.35
C ILE A 349 34.11 -18.84 41.26
N GLU A 350 35.30 -19.26 40.82
CA GLU A 350 36.18 -20.11 41.61
C GLU A 350 36.76 -19.37 42.83
N GLN A 351 37.20 -18.12 42.65
CA GLN A 351 37.71 -17.31 43.77
C GLN A 351 36.66 -17.09 44.87
N SER A 352 35.37 -16.97 44.51
CA SER A 352 34.29 -16.83 45.49
C SER A 352 34.09 -18.05 46.42
N LYS A 353 34.75 -19.19 46.14
CA LYS A 353 34.72 -20.40 46.98
C LYS A 353 35.82 -20.41 48.05
N HIS A 354 36.81 -19.52 47.96
CA HIS A 354 37.96 -19.49 48.85
C HIS A 354 37.86 -18.34 49.88
N PRO A 355 38.44 -18.49 51.08
CA PRO A 355 38.51 -17.39 52.04
C PRO A 355 39.35 -16.25 51.49
N VAL A 356 38.86 -15.01 51.61
CA VAL A 356 39.55 -13.81 51.11
C VAL A 356 40.95 -13.66 51.71
N THR A 357 41.94 -13.51 50.83
CA THR A 357 43.37 -13.38 51.11
C THR A 357 43.89 -11.98 50.76
N THR A 358 45.08 -11.62 51.25
CA THR A 358 45.74 -10.35 50.90
C THR A 358 46.11 -10.26 49.42
N THR A 359 46.30 -11.39 48.74
CA THR A 359 46.44 -11.46 47.27
C THR A 359 45.17 -10.98 46.56
N ASP A 360 43.98 -11.31 47.05
CA ASP A 360 42.72 -10.96 46.39
C ASP A 360 42.48 -9.45 46.29
N VAL A 361 43.06 -8.67 47.22
CA VAL A 361 43.07 -7.19 47.13
C VAL A 361 43.75 -6.71 45.84
N ILE A 362 44.81 -7.38 45.38
CA ILE A 362 45.53 -7.03 44.14
C ILE A 362 44.78 -7.61 42.92
N GLU A 363 44.19 -8.80 43.06
CA GLU A 363 43.43 -9.44 42.00
C GLU A 363 42.21 -8.61 41.59
N VAL A 364 41.42 -8.09 42.54
CA VAL A 364 40.23 -7.29 42.23
C VAL A 364 40.57 -5.97 41.54
N GLU A 365 41.63 -5.28 41.97
CA GLU A 365 42.10 -4.05 41.30
C GLU A 365 42.54 -4.33 39.86
N ARG A 366 43.24 -5.45 39.63
CA ARG A 366 43.61 -5.87 38.27
C ARG A 366 42.38 -6.19 37.42
N GLY A 367 41.38 -6.87 37.99
CA GLY A 367 40.12 -7.18 37.32
C GLY A 367 39.33 -5.93 36.93
N LEU A 368 39.21 -4.95 37.84
CA LEU A 368 38.53 -3.67 37.58
C LEU A 368 39.28 -2.85 36.52
N HIS A 369 40.61 -2.79 36.61
CA HIS A 369 41.43 -2.12 35.61
C HIS A 369 41.26 -2.74 34.21
N GLU A 370 41.20 -4.07 34.12
CA GLU A 370 40.99 -4.78 32.86
C GLU A 370 39.59 -4.53 32.27
N LEU A 371 38.54 -4.65 33.07
CA LEU A 371 37.16 -4.34 32.67
C LEU A 371 37.07 -2.93 32.08
N LYS A 372 37.70 -1.95 32.74
CA LYS A 372 37.82 -0.56 32.28
C LYS A 372 38.67 -0.42 31.01
N LYS A 373 39.78 -1.16 30.88
CA LYS A 373 40.69 -1.13 29.73
C LYS A 373 40.05 -1.68 28.46
N LEU A 374 39.23 -2.72 28.58
CA LEU A 374 38.45 -3.32 27.49
C LEU A 374 37.14 -2.54 27.22
N GLY A 375 36.75 -1.65 28.14
CA GLY A 375 35.53 -0.84 27.99
C GLY A 375 34.24 -1.67 28.09
N ILE A 376 34.26 -2.77 28.85
CA ILE A 376 33.15 -3.74 28.95
C ILE A 376 31.80 -3.06 29.24
N GLU A 377 31.77 -2.07 30.15
CA GLU A 377 30.58 -1.25 30.43
C GLU A 377 30.01 -0.57 29.17
N SER A 378 30.86 0.04 28.35
CA SER A 378 30.42 0.70 27.11
C SER A 378 29.94 -0.31 26.06
N GLN A 379 30.63 -1.45 25.94
CA GLN A 379 30.24 -2.52 25.02
C GLN A 379 28.87 -3.12 25.39
N LEU A 380 28.64 -3.34 26.70
CA LEU A 380 27.37 -3.82 27.25
C LEU A 380 26.24 -2.83 27.03
N TRP A 381 26.47 -1.55 27.32
CA TRP A 381 25.52 -0.49 27.00
C TRP A 381 25.16 -0.53 25.50
N ASP A 382 26.15 -0.52 24.61
CA ASP A 382 25.89 -0.56 23.16
C ASP A 382 25.23 -1.87 22.69
N ALA A 383 25.41 -3.00 23.38
CA ALA A 383 24.72 -4.26 23.10
C ALA A 383 23.22 -4.20 23.49
N THR A 384 22.91 -3.85 24.73
CA THR A 384 21.52 -3.70 25.22
C THR A 384 20.75 -2.68 24.38
N ARG A 385 21.40 -1.58 23.97
CA ARG A 385 20.79 -0.56 23.11
C ARG A 385 20.60 -1.01 21.66
N ARG A 386 21.44 -1.92 21.12
CA ARG A 386 21.22 -2.51 19.79
C ARG A 386 19.98 -3.41 19.78
N ALA A 387 19.88 -4.35 20.73
CA ALA A 387 18.73 -5.26 20.86
C ALA A 387 17.39 -4.50 20.88
N LEU A 388 17.29 -3.42 21.68
CA LEU A 388 16.10 -2.57 21.75
C LEU A 388 15.72 -1.89 20.41
N ASN A 389 16.67 -1.56 19.54
CA ASN A 389 16.36 -0.97 18.23
C ASN A 389 15.88 -2.04 17.22
N ASP A 390 16.37 -3.28 17.33
CA ASP A 390 16.03 -4.38 16.43
C ASP A 390 14.61 -4.92 16.72
N ASP A 391 14.22 -5.06 18.00
CA ASP A 391 12.85 -5.42 18.40
C ASP A 391 11.82 -4.42 17.88
N LEU A 392 12.09 -3.12 18.03
CA LEU A 392 11.25 -2.04 17.52
C LEU A 392 11.14 -2.04 15.99
N SER A 393 12.18 -2.51 15.29
CA SER A 393 12.20 -2.63 13.83
C SER A 393 11.36 -3.83 13.35
N ASN A 394 11.43 -4.96 14.04
CA ASN A 394 10.65 -6.16 13.71
C ASN A 394 9.14 -5.97 13.95
N HIS A 395 8.74 -5.30 15.04
CA HIS A 395 7.33 -5.00 15.29
C HIS A 395 6.70 -3.97 14.32
N GLY A 396 7.51 -3.33 13.47
CA GLY A 396 7.04 -2.40 12.44
C GLY A 396 6.40 -3.03 11.20
N SER A 397 6.45 -4.37 11.05
CA SER A 397 6.12 -5.07 9.79
C SER A 397 4.90 -6.00 9.85
N PRO A 398 3.66 -5.50 10.05
CA PRO A 398 2.45 -6.27 9.79
C PRO A 398 2.12 -6.32 8.30
N THR A 399 3.05 -6.83 7.47
CA THR A 399 2.74 -7.26 6.09
C THR A 399 2.34 -8.72 6.11
N GLY A 400 1.13 -9.00 6.62
CA GLY A 400 0.45 -10.25 6.36
C GLY A 400 0.17 -10.35 4.87
N SER A 401 1.03 -11.07 4.15
CA SER A 401 0.87 -11.40 2.74
C SER A 401 0.80 -12.92 2.61
N GLU A 402 -0.39 -13.47 2.86
CA GLU A 402 -0.71 -14.86 2.52
C GLU A 402 -2.02 -14.91 1.72
N ALA A 403 -1.96 -15.65 0.61
CA ALA A 403 -3.05 -16.15 -0.25
C ALA A 403 -4.06 -15.13 -0.82
#